data_AF-A0A1B7N0Q8-F1
#
_entry.id   AF-A0A1B7N0Q8-F1
#
_cell.length_a   1.000
_cell.length_b   1.000
_cell.length_c   1.000
_cell.angle_alpha   90.00
_cell.angle_beta   90.00
_cell.angle_gamma   90.00
#
_symmetry.space_group_name_H-M   'P 1'
#
loop_
_entity.id
_entity.type
_entity.pdbx_description
1 polymer ?
#
loop_
_entity_poly.entity_id
_entity_poly.type
_entity_poly.pdbx_seq_one_letter_code
_entity_poly.pdbx_strand_id
1 'polypeptide(L)'
;MQHYLFLPACLLRPSTTSHSQSPTLQVPKTVSFIDGECIGVEQTLLQGLTVNVVAPADATPESNLPVVIWIFGGGFESGSASPYDGSVIVNTSIALNVPAVYVSINYRLTAFGFLASEEVKQAGVGNLGLQD
;
A
#
# COMPACT_ATOMS: atom_id res chain seq x y z
N MET A 1 -25.89 39.02 -9.98
CA MET A 1 -24.43 39.12 -10.22
C MET A 1 -23.73 38.28 -9.17
N GLN A 2 -22.95 37.32 -9.64
CA GLN A 2 -22.42 36.16 -8.92
C GLN A 2 -20.90 36.26 -9.04
N HIS A 3 -20.18 36.25 -7.92
CA HIS A 3 -18.73 36.08 -7.93
C HIS A 3 -18.30 35.24 -6.72
N TYR A 4 -18.23 33.93 -6.94
CA TYR A 4 -17.37 33.02 -6.21
C TYR A 4 -16.01 33.00 -6.94
N LEU A 5 -14.92 33.36 -6.25
CA LEU A 5 -13.57 33.15 -6.77
C LEU A 5 -13.11 31.72 -6.45
N PHE A 6 -13.19 30.85 -7.45
CA PHE A 6 -12.35 29.66 -7.58
C PHE A 6 -11.04 30.08 -8.25
N LEU A 7 -9.89 29.77 -7.65
CA LEU A 7 -8.62 29.62 -8.38
C LEU A 7 -7.80 28.47 -7.76
N PRO A 8 -7.46 27.42 -8.52
CA PRO A 8 -6.52 26.37 -8.15
C PRO A 8 -5.13 26.66 -8.75
N ALA A 9 -4.05 26.43 -8.01
CA ALA A 9 -2.70 26.26 -8.57
C ALA A 9 -1.77 25.64 -7.52
N CYS A 10 -1.51 24.34 -7.67
CA CYS A 10 -0.45 23.63 -6.96
C CYS A 10 0.91 24.22 -7.40
N LEU A 11 1.66 24.81 -6.46
CA LEU A 11 3.00 25.34 -6.72
C LEU A 11 4.04 24.24 -6.51
N LEU A 12 4.60 23.76 -7.62
CA LEU A 12 5.80 22.92 -7.68
C LEU A 12 6.99 23.59 -6.96
N ARG A 13 7.69 22.84 -6.10
CA ARG A 13 9.07 23.17 -5.73
C ARG A 13 9.94 21.91 -5.74
N PRO A 14 11.04 21.87 -6.52
CA PRO A 14 11.88 20.68 -6.62
C PRO A 14 12.86 20.62 -5.44
N SER A 15 12.96 19.48 -4.75
CA SER A 15 13.98 19.25 -3.74
C SER A 15 15.17 18.50 -4.35
N THR A 16 16.26 19.24 -4.53
CA THR A 16 17.60 18.74 -4.83
C THR A 16 18.18 17.92 -3.66
N THR A 17 18.87 16.86 -4.04
CA THR A 17 19.64 15.85 -3.30
C THR A 17 20.59 16.37 -2.20
N SER A 18 20.73 15.65 -1.08
CA SER A 18 22.05 15.27 -0.48
C SER A 18 21.92 14.28 0.70
N HIS A 19 22.84 13.31 0.73
CA HIS A 19 23.01 12.26 1.75
C HIS A 19 23.67 12.78 3.05
N SER A 20 23.32 12.24 4.24
CA SER A 20 24.24 11.89 5.36
C SER A 20 23.53 11.32 6.62
N GLN A 21 23.73 10.01 6.86
CA GLN A 21 23.85 9.19 8.11
C GLN A 21 23.04 9.47 9.42
N SER A 22 22.41 8.37 9.90
CA SER A 22 21.70 8.03 11.18
C SER A 22 22.51 8.29 12.48
N PRO A 23 21.95 8.46 13.73
CA PRO A 23 21.14 7.46 14.46
C PRO A 23 20.12 7.98 15.52
N THR A 24 18.81 7.70 15.36
CA THR A 24 17.75 7.51 16.39
C THR A 24 16.39 7.54 15.69
N LEU A 25 15.96 6.39 15.15
CA LEU A 25 14.69 6.30 14.43
C LEU A 25 13.54 6.13 15.43
N GLN A 26 13.03 7.27 15.89
CA GLN A 26 11.66 7.37 16.39
C GLN A 26 10.75 7.03 15.21
N VAL A 27 10.27 5.79 15.16
CA VAL A 27 9.43 5.30 14.05
C VAL A 27 8.11 6.07 14.07
N PRO A 28 7.82 6.93 13.09
CA PRO A 28 6.49 7.50 13.03
C PRO A 28 5.54 6.39 12.56
N LYS A 29 4.54 6.08 13.40
CA LYS A 29 3.33 5.37 12.98
C LYS A 29 2.65 6.27 11.94
N THR A 30 2.81 6.02 10.65
CA THR A 30 2.15 6.88 9.65
C THR A 30 1.39 6.05 8.64
N VAL A 31 0.07 6.09 8.78
CA VAL A 31 -0.89 6.06 7.68
C VAL A 31 -0.71 7.36 6.90
N SER A 32 -0.55 7.29 5.58
CA SER A 32 -0.45 8.50 4.75
C SER A 32 -1.41 8.41 3.57
N PHE A 33 -2.53 9.14 3.68
CA PHE A 33 -3.28 9.66 2.53
C PHE A 33 -3.11 11.17 2.54
N ILE A 34 -2.59 11.77 1.46
CA ILE A 34 -2.80 13.19 1.17
C ILE A 34 -2.59 13.48 -0.33
N ASP A 35 -3.62 14.04 -0.96
CA ASP A 35 -3.59 14.92 -2.14
C ASP A 35 -2.99 14.41 -3.47
N GLY A 36 -3.02 13.11 -3.74
CA GLY A 36 -2.89 12.60 -5.11
C GLY A 36 -1.48 12.59 -5.72
N GLU A 37 -0.42 12.50 -4.90
CA GLU A 37 0.96 12.32 -5.40
C GLU A 37 1.58 11.00 -4.90
N CYS A 38 2.15 10.22 -5.83
CA CYS A 38 2.83 8.95 -5.57
C CYS A 38 4.32 9.20 -5.32
N ILE A 39 4.77 9.11 -4.06
CA ILE A 39 6.21 9.06 -3.76
C ILE A 39 6.62 7.60 -3.61
N GLY A 40 7.47 7.13 -4.53
CA GLY A 40 8.00 5.78 -4.53
C GLY A 40 8.88 5.52 -3.31
N VAL A 41 8.64 4.41 -2.61
CA VAL A 41 9.57 3.90 -1.60
C VAL A 41 10.07 2.54 -2.07
N GLU A 42 11.24 2.55 -2.72
CA GLU A 42 12.02 1.33 -2.93
C GLU A 42 12.83 1.05 -1.66
N GLN A 43 12.51 -0.03 -0.94
CA GLN A 43 13.52 -0.78 -0.20
C GLN A 43 13.26 -2.27 -0.33
N THR A 44 14.25 -2.94 -0.88
CA THR A 44 14.38 -4.38 -1.04
C THR A 44 14.87 -5.04 0.26
N LEU A 45 14.38 -6.26 0.47
CA LEU A 45 14.79 -7.33 1.40
C LEU A 45 14.28 -7.35 2.86
N LEU A 46 13.70 -6.29 3.44
CA LEU A 46 13.09 -6.42 4.78
C LEU A 46 11.96 -5.43 5.11
N GLN A 47 11.16 -5.02 4.11
CA GLN A 47 9.97 -4.23 4.39
C GLN A 47 8.79 -5.14 4.72
N GLY A 48 8.29 -4.96 5.95
CA GLY A 48 7.39 -5.89 6.63
C GLY A 48 5.95 -5.93 6.14
N LEU A 49 5.17 -6.73 6.87
CA LEU A 49 3.73 -6.96 6.67
C LEU A 49 2.98 -5.64 6.75
N THR A 50 2.66 -5.12 5.58
CA THR A 50 2.01 -3.82 5.39
C THR A 50 0.84 -3.98 4.44
N VAL A 51 -0.14 -3.12 4.62
CA VAL A 51 -1.37 -3.08 3.83
C VAL A 51 -1.55 -1.67 3.30
N ASN A 52 -1.75 -1.54 2.00
CA ASN A 52 -2.16 -0.31 1.35
C ASN A 52 -3.67 -0.34 1.14
N VAL A 53 -4.34 0.77 1.43
CA VAL A 53 -5.80 0.92 1.27
C VAL A 53 -6.04 2.12 0.39
N VAL A 54 -6.98 2.03 -0.54
CA VAL A 54 -7.45 3.15 -1.36
C VAL A 54 -8.97 3.12 -1.33
N ALA A 55 -9.59 4.22 -0.93
CA ALA A 55 -11.03 4.33 -0.78
C ALA A 55 -11.55 5.62 -1.44
N PRO A 56 -12.85 5.66 -1.83
CA PRO A 56 -13.49 6.91 -2.24
C PRO A 56 -13.36 7.99 -1.15
N ALA A 57 -13.15 9.24 -1.55
CA ALA A 57 -12.89 10.34 -0.62
C ALA A 57 -14.09 10.67 0.29
N ASP A 58 -15.30 10.31 -0.13
CA ASP A 58 -16.56 10.50 0.59
C ASP A 58 -17.00 9.26 1.39
N ALA A 59 -16.21 8.18 1.38
CA ALA A 59 -16.54 6.96 2.10
C ALA A 59 -16.47 7.17 3.62
N THR A 60 -17.53 6.74 4.32
CA THR A 60 -17.60 6.71 5.80
C THR A 60 -17.64 5.28 6.31
N PRO A 61 -17.40 5.03 7.61
CA PRO A 61 -17.55 3.69 8.20
C PRO A 61 -18.94 3.07 7.98
N GLU A 62 -19.98 3.89 7.83
CA GLU A 62 -21.37 3.46 7.59
C GLU A 62 -21.67 3.16 6.12
N SER A 63 -20.76 3.49 5.21
CA SER A 63 -20.95 3.33 3.76
C SER A 63 -20.98 1.85 3.31
N ASN A 64 -20.44 0.93 4.11
CA ASN A 64 -20.48 -0.53 3.86
C ASN A 64 -20.07 -0.92 2.43
N LEU A 65 -18.98 -0.33 1.94
CA LEU A 65 -18.51 -0.54 0.57
C LEU A 65 -17.90 -1.95 0.39
N PRO A 66 -18.07 -2.58 -0.79
CA PRO A 66 -17.36 -3.80 -1.13
C PRO A 66 -15.84 -3.56 -1.14
N VAL A 67 -15.08 -4.59 -0.73
CA VAL A 67 -13.62 -4.56 -0.66
C VAL A 67 -13.02 -5.47 -1.72
N VAL A 68 -12.13 -4.91 -2.53
CA VAL A 68 -11.32 -5.63 -3.51
C VAL A 68 -9.92 -5.79 -2.94
N ILE A 69 -9.51 -7.03 -2.66
CA ILE A 69 -8.18 -7.33 -2.13
C ILE A 69 -7.29 -7.85 -3.26
N TRP A 70 -6.13 -7.24 -3.42
CA TRP A 70 -5.10 -7.63 -4.37
C TRP A 70 -3.92 -8.30 -3.65
N ILE A 71 -3.68 -9.55 -4.02
CA ILE A 71 -2.52 -10.34 -3.61
C ILE A 71 -1.62 -10.45 -4.83
N PHE A 72 -0.43 -9.84 -4.75
CA PHE A 72 0.48 -9.84 -5.90
C PHE A 72 1.04 -11.24 -6.16
N GLY A 73 1.26 -11.53 -7.44
CA GLY A 73 2.00 -12.72 -7.87
C GLY A 73 3.51 -12.49 -7.91
N GLY A 74 4.26 -13.57 -8.09
CA GLY A 74 5.72 -13.54 -8.20
C GLY A 74 6.41 -14.83 -7.77
N GLY A 75 5.71 -15.97 -7.95
CA GLY A 75 6.25 -17.30 -7.70
C GLY A 75 6.57 -17.60 -6.22
N PHE A 76 6.10 -16.78 -5.28
CA PHE A 76 6.49 -16.81 -3.87
C PHE A 76 7.97 -16.44 -3.60
N GLU A 77 8.67 -15.91 -4.61
CA GLU A 77 10.10 -15.58 -4.52
C GLU A 77 10.36 -14.07 -4.57
N SER A 78 9.52 -13.33 -5.27
CA SER A 78 9.68 -11.89 -5.45
C SER A 78 8.32 -11.20 -5.57
N GLY A 79 8.29 -9.89 -5.32
CA GLY A 79 7.08 -9.07 -5.43
C GLY A 79 6.90 -8.11 -4.27
N SER A 80 5.97 -7.18 -4.44
CA SER A 80 5.49 -6.26 -3.39
C SER A 80 4.13 -5.69 -3.79
N ALA A 81 3.42 -5.12 -2.82
CA ALA A 81 2.16 -4.41 -3.05
C ALA A 81 2.35 -3.00 -3.66
N SER A 82 3.54 -2.43 -3.50
CA SER A 82 3.90 -1.06 -3.91
C SER A 82 3.60 -0.72 -5.38
N PRO A 83 3.94 -1.57 -6.39
CA PRO A 83 3.67 -1.25 -7.79
C PRO A 83 2.18 -1.32 -8.18
N TYR A 84 1.29 -1.80 -7.30
CA TYR A 84 -0.13 -2.00 -7.60
C TYR A 84 -0.99 -0.89 -7.00
N ASP A 85 -1.01 0.28 -7.65
CA ASP A 85 -1.88 1.40 -7.30
C ASP A 85 -3.36 1.09 -7.60
N GLY A 86 -4.19 1.20 -6.56
CA GLY A 86 -5.64 0.97 -6.61
C GLY A 86 -6.47 2.14 -7.13
N SER A 87 -5.87 3.31 -7.35
CA SER A 87 -6.59 4.54 -7.73
C SER A 87 -7.48 4.36 -8.96
N VAL A 88 -7.00 3.65 -9.98
CA VAL A 88 -7.75 3.37 -11.22
C VAL A 88 -8.99 2.53 -10.93
N ILE A 89 -8.87 1.51 -10.09
CA ILE A 89 -9.98 0.62 -9.72
C ILE A 89 -11.03 1.40 -8.93
N VAL A 90 -10.60 2.17 -7.94
CA VAL A 90 -11.51 2.99 -7.12
C VAL A 90 -12.23 4.03 -7.97
N ASN A 91 -11.50 4.79 -8.81
CA ASN A 91 -12.10 5.79 -9.69
C ASN A 91 -13.09 5.17 -10.69
N THR A 92 -12.76 4.00 -11.24
CA THR A 92 -13.66 3.28 -12.14
C THR A 92 -14.91 2.80 -11.41
N SER A 93 -14.76 2.30 -10.17
CA SER A 93 -15.88 1.85 -9.34
C SER A 93 -16.90 2.97 -9.05
N ILE A 94 -16.39 4.18 -8.79
CA ILE A 94 -17.21 5.39 -8.61
C ILE A 94 -17.93 5.74 -9.91
N ALA A 95 -17.24 5.74 -11.05
CA ALA A 95 -17.82 6.05 -12.35
C ALA A 95 -18.93 5.05 -12.77
N LEU A 96 -18.85 3.80 -12.30
CA LEU A 96 -19.85 2.76 -12.54
C LEU A 96 -21.00 2.75 -11.53
N ASN A 97 -21.06 3.72 -10.60
CA ASN A 97 -22.02 3.76 -9.48
C ASN A 97 -21.99 2.51 -8.58
N VAL A 98 -20.83 1.85 -8.49
CA VAL A 98 -20.58 0.70 -7.61
C VAL A 98 -19.29 0.93 -6.82
N PRO A 99 -19.24 1.96 -5.96
CA PRO A 99 -18.01 2.36 -5.27
C PRO A 99 -17.42 1.21 -4.45
N ALA A 100 -16.10 1.03 -4.53
CA ALA A 100 -15.38 -0.04 -3.85
C ALA A 100 -14.10 0.49 -3.19
N VAL A 101 -13.68 -0.20 -2.13
CA VAL A 101 -12.37 0.00 -1.49
C VAL A 101 -11.39 -0.99 -2.10
N TYR A 102 -10.22 -0.51 -2.50
CA TYR A 102 -9.12 -1.35 -2.94
C TYR A 102 -8.09 -1.53 -1.83
N VAL A 103 -7.60 -2.76 -1.67
CA VAL A 103 -6.59 -3.10 -0.67
C VAL A 103 -5.50 -3.92 -1.33
N SER A 104 -4.24 -3.55 -1.18
CA SER A 104 -3.10 -4.39 -1.59
C SER A 104 -2.21 -4.73 -0.39
N ILE A 105 -1.78 -5.99 -0.31
CA ILE A 105 -1.10 -6.54 0.88
C ILE A 105 0.29 -7.04 0.57
N ASN A 106 1.22 -6.86 1.52
CA ASN A 106 2.52 -7.53 1.52
C ASN A 106 2.48 -8.79 2.38
N TYR A 107 2.99 -9.88 1.82
CA TYR A 107 3.17 -11.16 2.50
C TYR A 107 4.63 -11.60 2.40
N ARG A 108 5.10 -12.43 3.34
CA ARG A 108 6.48 -12.93 3.36
C ARG A 108 6.74 -13.86 2.17
N LEU A 109 7.92 -13.74 1.59
CA LEU A 109 8.37 -14.49 0.41
C LEU A 109 9.61 -15.34 0.74
N THR A 110 10.00 -16.21 -0.18
CA THR A 110 11.22 -17.03 -0.11
C THR A 110 11.33 -17.83 1.20
N ALA A 111 12.53 -17.98 1.76
CA ALA A 111 12.75 -18.63 3.05
C ALA A 111 12.03 -17.94 4.22
N PHE A 112 11.64 -16.67 4.11
CA PHE A 112 10.92 -16.00 5.21
C PHE A 112 9.44 -16.37 5.28
N GLY A 113 8.83 -16.74 4.16
CA GLY A 113 7.41 -17.13 4.08
C GLY A 113 7.17 -18.61 3.78
N PHE A 114 8.10 -19.24 3.07
CA PHE A 114 7.90 -20.54 2.43
C PHE A 114 9.10 -21.49 2.64
N LEU A 115 9.86 -21.33 3.72
CA LEU A 115 10.89 -22.30 4.10
C LEU A 115 10.24 -23.66 4.36
N ALA A 116 10.80 -24.70 3.76
CA ALA A 116 10.34 -26.07 3.92
C ALA A 116 11.48 -26.94 4.45
N SER A 117 11.33 -27.43 5.68
CA SER A 117 12.20 -28.45 6.27
C SER A 117 11.40 -29.29 7.27
N GLU A 118 11.96 -30.43 7.69
CA GLU A 118 11.33 -31.28 8.70
C GLU A 118 11.27 -30.56 10.06
N GLU A 119 12.29 -29.76 10.39
CA GLU A 119 12.33 -28.92 11.59
C GLU A 119 11.24 -27.83 11.55
N VAL A 120 11.05 -27.18 10.39
CA VAL A 120 9.98 -26.18 10.20
C VAL A 120 8.61 -26.82 10.38
N LYS A 121 8.42 -28.02 9.85
CA LYS A 121 7.19 -28.78 10.01
C LYS A 121 6.94 -29.19 11.46
N GLN A 122 7.97 -29.68 12.15
CA GLN A 122 7.89 -30.05 13.57
C GLN A 122 7.61 -28.84 14.47
N ALA A 123 8.15 -27.67 14.12
CA ALA A 123 7.85 -26.41 14.81
C ALA A 123 6.46 -25.84 14.48
N GLY A 124 5.76 -26.37 13.48
CA GLY A 124 4.42 -25.91 13.09
C GLY A 124 4.40 -24.55 12.39
N VAL A 125 5.55 -24.09 11.88
CA VAL A 125 5.73 -22.75 11.27
C VAL A 125 5.89 -22.82 9.75
N GLY A 126 5.24 -23.78 9.11
CA GLY A 126 5.23 -23.90 7.65
C GLY A 126 4.29 -22.88 6.98
N ASN A 127 4.60 -22.48 5.75
CA ASN A 127 3.77 -21.60 4.93
C ASN A 127 3.39 -20.27 5.60
N LEU A 128 4.32 -19.66 6.32
CA LEU A 128 4.13 -18.37 6.98
C LEU A 128 3.65 -17.26 6.02
N GLY A 129 4.07 -17.29 4.75
CA GLY A 129 3.61 -16.35 3.74
C GLY A 129 2.14 -16.52 3.33
N LEU A 130 1.51 -17.67 3.61
CA LEU A 130 0.06 -17.86 3.46
C LEU A 130 -0.72 -17.53 4.73
N GLN A 131 -0.03 -17.44 5.87
CA GLN A 131 -0.62 -17.07 7.16
C GLN A 131 -0.58 -15.56 7.42
N ASP A 132 0.18 -14.84 6.61
CA ASP A 132 0.18 -13.38 6.55
C ASP A 132 -1.13 -12.84 5.99
#